data_AF-A0A7C6ZGD2-F1
#
_entry.id   AF-A0A7C6ZGD2-F1
#
_cell.length_a   1.000
_cell.length_b   1.000
_cell.length_c   1.000
_cell.angle_alpha   90.00
_cell.angle_beta   90.00
_cell.angle_gamma   90.00
#
_symmetry.space_group_name_H-M   'P 1'
#
loop_
_entity.id
_entity.type
_entity.pdbx_description
1 polymer ?
#
loop_
_entity_poly.entity_id
_entity_poly.type
_entity_poly.pdbx_seq_one_letter_code
_entity_poly.pdbx_strand_id
1 'polypeptide(L)'
;MLRIDLANEVYSVEELPREYLCLGGRGLTVKLLLKETDPACDPLGSGNKFILAIGPLAGTGVSSSGRLSVGGKSPLTGGIKEANAGGTAATALARLGYRAVI
;
A
#
# COMPACT_ATOMS: atom_id res chain seq x y z
N MET A 1 -0.77 -9.33 3.77
CA MET A 1 -0.01 -8.08 3.64
C MET A 1 1.44 -8.41 3.94
N LEU A 2 2.35 -7.95 3.11
CA LEU A 2 3.79 -8.08 3.36
C LEU A 2 4.26 -6.81 4.07
N ARG A 3 4.94 -6.95 5.20
CA ARG A 3 5.56 -5.82 5.90
C ARG A 3 7.06 -5.96 5.85
N ILE A 4 7.76 -4.87 5.54
CA ILE A 4 9.20 -4.84 5.41
C ILE A 4 9.74 -3.70 6.28
N ASP A 5 10.57 -4.06 7.26
CA ASP A 5 11.34 -3.09 8.02
C ASP A 5 12.74 -3.00 7.40
N LEU A 6 12.97 -1.91 6.67
CA LEU A 6 14.24 -1.66 6.01
C LEU A 6 15.38 -1.31 6.99
N ALA A 7 15.06 -0.82 8.19
CA ALA A 7 16.08 -0.45 9.17
C ALA A 7 16.63 -1.67 9.89
N ASN A 8 15.76 -2.66 10.15
CA ASN A 8 16.11 -3.89 10.85
C ASN A 8 16.33 -5.09 9.92
N GLU A 9 16.14 -4.91 8.61
CA GLU A 9 16.26 -5.95 7.58
C GLU A 9 15.37 -7.19 7.83
N VAL A 10 14.18 -6.97 8.38
CA VAL A 10 13.21 -8.03 8.67
C VAL A 10 11.92 -7.84 7.89
N TYR A 11 11.20 -8.95 7.68
CA TYR A 11 9.87 -8.92 7.08
C TYR A 11 8.90 -9.83 7.82
N SER A 12 7.62 -9.53 7.70
CA SER A 12 6.53 -10.39 8.18
C SER A 12 5.39 -10.43 7.16
N VAL A 13 4.58 -11.50 7.24
CA VAL A 13 3.36 -11.63 6.46
C VAL A 13 2.19 -11.70 7.42
N GLU A 14 1.24 -10.80 7.24
CA GLU A 14 0.03 -10.71 8.07
C GLU A 14 -1.22 -10.94 7.21
N GLU A 15 -2.26 -11.55 7.77
CA GLU A 15 -3.56 -11.57 7.11
C GLU A 15 -4.12 -10.15 6.96
N LEU A 16 -4.85 -9.90 5.89
CA LEU A 16 -5.55 -8.63 5.72
C LEU A 16 -6.74 -8.59 6.70
N PRO A 17 -6.81 -7.59 7.61
CA PRO A 17 -7.95 -7.48 8.53
C PRO A 17 -9.28 -7.47 7.79
N ARG A 18 -10.32 -8.07 8.40
CA ARG A 18 -11.65 -8.19 7.78
C ARG A 18 -12.25 -6.85 7.36
N GLU A 19 -12.03 -5.80 8.16
CA GLU A 19 -12.47 -4.42 7.86
C GLU A 19 -11.87 -3.86 6.56
N TYR A 20 -10.76 -4.42 6.06
CA TYR A 20 -10.07 -3.95 4.86
C TYR A 20 -10.38 -4.80 3.62
N LEU A 21 -11.18 -5.86 3.73
CA LEU A 21 -11.45 -6.78 2.61
C LEU A 21 -12.07 -6.06 1.40
N CYS A 22 -12.98 -5.12 1.65
CA CYS A 22 -13.65 -4.29 0.64
C CYS A 22 -12.80 -3.08 0.20
N LEU A 23 -11.66 -2.82 0.84
CA LEU A 23 -10.75 -1.75 0.47
C LEU A 23 -9.68 -2.25 -0.52
N GLY A 24 -9.16 -1.34 -1.32
CA GLY A 24 -8.01 -1.59 -2.18
C GLY A 24 -7.47 -0.29 -2.76
N GLY A 25 -6.32 -0.38 -3.41
CA GLY A 25 -5.60 0.77 -3.96
C GLY A 25 -5.57 1.93 -2.98
N ARG A 26 -5.96 3.13 -3.43
CA ARG A 26 -6.05 4.36 -2.62
C ARG A 26 -6.77 4.17 -1.29
N GLY A 27 -7.92 3.51 -1.27
CA GLY A 27 -8.72 3.37 -0.03
C GLY A 27 -7.96 2.59 1.05
N LEU A 28 -7.27 1.52 0.64
CA LEU A 28 -6.43 0.73 1.53
C LEU A 28 -5.18 1.52 1.96
N THR A 29 -4.51 2.19 1.02
CA THR A 29 -3.35 3.05 1.29
C THR A 29 -3.64 4.11 2.36
N VAL A 30 -4.73 4.86 2.19
CA VAL A 30 -5.10 5.95 3.12
C VAL A 30 -5.47 5.38 4.50
N LYS A 31 -6.21 4.28 4.55
CA LYS A 31 -6.63 3.66 5.82
C LYS A 31 -5.43 3.16 6.64
N LEU A 32 -4.45 2.55 5.98
CA LEU A 32 -3.20 2.12 6.61
C LEU A 32 -2.37 3.32 7.06
N LEU A 33 -2.19 4.33 6.20
CA LEU A 33 -1.41 5.52 6.52
C LEU A 33 -1.98 6.28 7.74
N LEU A 34 -3.31 6.48 7.77
CA LEU A 34 -3.98 7.15 8.90
C LEU A 34 -3.87 6.36 10.22
N LYS A 35 -3.75 5.04 10.14
CA LYS A 35 -3.65 4.17 11.32
C LYS A 35 -2.21 4.07 11.85
N GLU A 36 -1.22 4.09 10.96
CA GLU A 36 0.14 3.64 11.25
C GLU A 36 1.22 4.73 11.11
N THR A 37 0.87 5.93 10.66
CA THR A 37 1.82 7.04 10.46
C THR A 37 1.45 8.22 11.34
N ASP A 38 2.44 8.70 12.10
CA ASP A 38 2.31 9.95 12.84
C ASP A 38 2.18 11.13 11.84
N PRO A 39 1.07 11.88 11.84
CA PRO A 39 0.89 13.01 10.95
C PRO A 39 1.95 14.11 11.15
N ALA A 40 2.66 14.15 12.29
CA ALA A 40 3.74 15.07 12.55
C ALA A 40 5.12 14.59 12.04
N CYS A 41 5.25 13.34 11.58
CA CYS A 41 6.55 12.78 11.17
C CYS A 41 7.18 13.55 9.98
N ASP A 42 8.50 13.52 9.85
CA ASP A 42 9.15 13.98 8.61
C ASP A 42 8.71 13.08 7.44
N PRO A 43 8.18 13.62 6.33
CA PRO A 43 7.84 12.82 5.14
C PRO A 43 9.02 12.09 4.50
N LEU A 44 10.26 12.51 4.74
CA LEU A 44 11.47 11.81 4.27
C LEU A 44 12.16 11.00 5.39
N GLY A 45 11.61 11.03 6.60
CA GLY A 45 12.13 10.30 7.75
C GLY A 45 11.55 8.89 7.88
N SER A 46 12.13 8.11 8.80
CA SER A 46 11.75 6.72 9.10
C SER A 46 10.33 6.55 9.66
N GLY A 47 9.69 7.64 10.11
CA GLY A 47 8.31 7.63 10.59
C GLY A 47 7.27 7.51 9.47
N ASN A 48 7.64 7.83 8.22
CA ASN A 48 6.74 7.72 7.08
C ASN A 48 6.60 6.25 6.61
N LYS A 49 5.44 5.89 6.08
CA LYS A 49 5.19 4.56 5.50
C LYS A 49 5.08 4.67 3.98
N PHE A 50 5.76 3.76 3.28
CA PHE A 50 5.70 3.64 1.83
C PHE A 50 4.83 2.44 1.46
N ILE A 51 3.59 2.70 1.05
CA ILE A 51 2.57 1.68 0.93
C ILE A 51 2.27 1.41 -0.55
N LEU A 52 2.45 0.16 -0.96
CA LEU A 52 1.96 -0.39 -2.22
C LEU A 52 0.65 -1.12 -1.95
N ALA A 53 -0.44 -0.73 -2.59
CA ALA A 53 -1.74 -1.39 -2.43
C ALA A 53 -2.36 -1.68 -3.79
N ILE A 54 -2.92 -2.89 -3.94
CA ILE A 54 -3.62 -3.31 -5.16
C ILE A 54 -5.14 -3.21 -4.98
N GLY A 55 -5.86 -3.09 -6.09
CA GLY A 55 -7.32 -3.19 -6.08
C GLY A 55 -7.80 -4.61 -5.73
N PRO A 56 -9.04 -4.76 -5.23
CA PRO A 56 -9.60 -6.07 -4.89
C PRO A 56 -9.78 -6.99 -6.11
N LEU A 57 -9.85 -6.42 -7.31
CA LEU A 57 -10.02 -7.13 -8.57
C LEU A 57 -8.68 -7.43 -9.27
N ALA A 58 -7.56 -6.95 -8.76
CA ALA A 58 -6.26 -7.24 -9.37
C ALA A 58 -6.01 -8.75 -9.39
N GLY A 59 -5.55 -9.28 -10.54
CA GLY A 59 -5.32 -10.71 -10.73
C GLY A 59 -6.54 -11.56 -11.09
N THR A 60 -7.75 -10.98 -11.12
CA THR A 60 -9.00 -11.73 -11.43
C THR A 60 -9.31 -11.87 -12.93
N GLY A 61 -8.52 -11.24 -13.80
CA GLY A 61 -8.77 -11.20 -15.25
C GLY A 61 -9.76 -10.13 -15.69
N VAL A 62 -10.38 -9.38 -14.76
CA VAL A 62 -11.21 -8.21 -15.08
C VAL A 62 -10.36 -7.17 -15.82
N SER A 63 -10.88 -6.70 -16.96
CA SER A 63 -10.19 -5.71 -17.78
C SER A 63 -9.83 -4.45 -16.98
N SER A 64 -8.62 -3.92 -17.21
CA SER A 64 -8.11 -2.70 -16.58
C SER A 64 -8.04 -2.71 -15.03
N SER A 65 -8.17 -3.87 -14.38
CA SER A 65 -8.15 -4.00 -12.91
C SER A 65 -6.74 -4.09 -12.29
N GLY A 66 -5.71 -4.28 -13.12
CA GLY A 66 -4.30 -4.38 -12.70
C GLY A 66 -3.67 -3.03 -12.35
N ARG A 67 -4.29 -2.26 -11.46
CA ARG A 67 -3.81 -0.96 -11.01
C ARG A 67 -3.09 -1.07 -9.67
N LEU A 68 -1.95 -0.41 -9.56
CA LEU A 68 -1.16 -0.29 -8.34
C LEU A 68 -1.32 1.13 -7.79
N SER A 69 -1.60 1.23 -6.49
CA SER A 69 -1.55 2.49 -5.75
C SER A 69 -0.29 2.52 -4.89
N VAL A 70 0.45 3.62 -4.97
CA VAL A 70 1.66 3.87 -4.20
C VAL A 70 1.45 5.13 -3.37
N GLY A 71 1.61 5.07 -2.05
CA GLY A 71 1.36 6.25 -1.23
C GLY A 71 2.09 6.29 0.11
N GLY A 72 2.03 7.47 0.70
CA GLY A 72 2.73 7.86 1.93
C GLY A 72 2.42 9.33 2.28
N LYS A 73 3.07 9.86 3.32
CA LYS A 73 3.11 11.30 3.56
C LYS A 73 3.96 11.96 2.48
N SER A 74 3.44 13.01 1.83
CA SER A 74 4.12 13.68 0.73
C SER A 74 5.17 14.67 1.24
N PRO A 75 6.41 14.63 0.73
CA PRO A 75 7.37 15.69 0.99
C PRO A 75 7.03 17.01 0.27
N LEU A 76 6.25 16.95 -0.82
CA LEU A 76 5.86 18.13 -1.58
C LEU A 76 4.69 18.88 -0.94
N THR A 77 3.67 18.15 -0.46
CA THR A 77 2.43 18.76 0.03
C THR A 77 2.26 18.67 1.54
N GLY A 78 3.07 17.88 2.24
CA GLY A 78 2.97 17.65 3.68
C GLY A 78 1.78 16.78 4.12
N GLY A 79 0.84 16.50 3.22
CA GLY A 79 -0.35 15.67 3.49
C GLY A 79 -0.23 14.26 2.95
N ILE A 80 -1.36 13.55 2.94
CA ILE A 80 -1.48 12.22 2.35
C ILE A 80 -1.38 12.31 0.83
N LYS A 81 -0.60 11.42 0.21
CA LYS A 81 -0.54 11.28 -1.24
C LYS A 81 -0.61 9.82 -1.67
N GLU A 82 -1.32 9.60 -2.77
CA GLU A 82 -1.31 8.36 -3.54
C GLU A 82 -1.05 8.68 -5.03
N ALA A 83 -0.29 7.81 -5.68
CA ALA A 83 0.01 7.80 -7.10
C ALA A 83 -0.40 6.45 -7.69
N ASN A 84 -1.04 6.49 -8.84
CA ASN A 84 -1.61 5.31 -9.47
C ASN A 84 -0.82 4.91 -10.70
N ALA A 85 -0.46 3.63 -10.80
CA ALA A 85 0.27 3.05 -11.92
C ALA A 85 -0.51 1.88 -12.54
N GLY A 86 -0.39 1.74 -13.87
CA GLY A 86 -0.79 0.53 -14.58
C GLY A 86 0.35 -0.48 -14.68
N GLY A 87 0.23 -1.42 -15.61
CA GLY A 87 1.25 -2.44 -15.87
C GLY A 87 1.00 -3.74 -15.12
N THR A 88 2.07 -4.50 -14.87
CA THR A 88 1.97 -5.89 -14.39
C THR A 88 2.19 -6.05 -12.89
N ALA A 89 2.70 -5.02 -12.20
CA ALA A 89 3.08 -5.10 -10.78
C ALA A 89 1.90 -5.47 -9.86
N ALA A 90 0.72 -4.86 -10.08
CA ALA A 90 -0.47 -5.17 -9.27
C ALA A 90 -0.91 -6.63 -9.44
N THR A 91 -0.86 -7.15 -10.66
CA THR A 91 -1.18 -8.54 -10.96
C THR A 91 -0.16 -9.50 -10.36
N ALA A 92 1.13 -9.13 -10.38
CA ALA A 92 2.18 -9.92 -9.75
C ALA A 92 1.98 -10.02 -8.23
N LEU A 93 1.71 -8.89 -7.56
CA LEU A 93 1.40 -8.87 -6.12
C LEU A 93 0.16 -9.70 -5.80
N ALA A 94 -0.90 -9.61 -6.62
CA ALA A 94 -2.10 -10.42 -6.45
C ALA A 94 -1.81 -11.92 -6.53
N ARG A 95 -0.99 -12.35 -7.51
CA ARG A 95 -0.57 -13.75 -7.67
C ARG A 95 0.30 -14.26 -6.53
N LEU A 96 1.06 -13.37 -5.88
CA LEU A 96 1.81 -13.67 -4.66
C LEU A 96 0.93 -13.69 -3.40
N GLY A 97 -0.36 -13.38 -3.50
CA GLY A 97 -1.28 -13.33 -2.37
C GLY A 97 -1.21 -12.04 -1.54
N TYR A 98 -0.51 -11.00 -2.03
CA TYR A 98 -0.32 -9.75 -1.31
C TYR A 98 -1.27 -8.66 -1.80
N ARG A 99 -2.16 -8.23 -0.89
CA ARG A 99 -3.06 -7.07 -1.11
C ARG A 99 -2.40 -5.72 -0.85
N ALA A 100 -1.36 -5.72 -0.01
CA ALA A 100 -0.52 -4.56 0.26
C ALA A 100 0.90 -4.99 0.65
N VAL A 101 1.86 -4.11 0.35
CA VAL A 101 3.24 -4.12 0.85
C VAL A 101 3.46 -2.80 1.57
N ILE A 102 4.03 -2.86 2.79
CA ILE A 102 4.25 -1.70 3.67
C ILE A 102 5.69 -1.71 4.15
#